data_AF-A0A3A5VX85-F1
#
_entry.id   AF-A0A3A5VX85-F1
#
_cell.length_a   1.000
_cell.length_b   1.000
_cell.length_c   1.000
_cell.angle_alpha   90.00
_cell.angle_beta   90.00
_cell.angle_gamma   90.00
#
_symmetry.space_group_name_H-M   'P 1'
#
loop_
_entity.id
_entity.type
_entity.pdbx_description
1 polymer ?
#
loop_
_entity_poly.entity_id
_entity_poly.type
_entity_poly.pdbx_seq_one_letter_code
_entity_poly.pdbx_strand_id
1 'polypeptide(L)'
;MNTMNLSQRWKWWRERRRHHPPDEIHRAGELAEQRLAKISRAAGKKNGWHIFESVRIPDVEQGGKREIDLVIVGGNTMLVVEQKHWSGSFEINADEEFIQHRKNGTTHNHSTVNQRIARKSRMLVAMHNERVGKDDGVDVRVVLAFTNRNLDWPSNVMDLGSIVKDEAGFIGLLEDENPGELNEALLETLQGFGTWDEVELNGGLMCKGDVLDLGLGDVIDTWQEGRRTPLLGSIDHPRGFLTLFTAPPSQLNLNTGERHMEAKLPFGKSLRMHVVGRKSPEDIPWSTVASLNLSTPSLNDGLGQTLEKP
;
A
#
# COMPACT_ATOMS: atom_id res chain seq x y z
N MET A 1 10.83 38.34 5.10
CA MET A 1 10.26 37.25 5.94
C MET A 1 9.09 37.82 6.72
N ASN A 2 7.86 37.41 6.43
CA ASN A 2 6.68 37.86 7.17
C ASN A 2 6.72 37.30 8.59
N THR A 3 6.82 38.17 9.59
CA THR A 3 6.73 37.83 11.01
C THR A 3 5.30 37.40 11.32
N MET A 4 5.11 36.13 11.68
CA MET A 4 3.80 35.61 12.09
C MET A 4 3.24 36.38 13.29
N ASN A 5 1.99 36.82 13.20
CA ASN A 5 1.29 37.45 14.31
C ASN A 5 0.86 36.42 15.38
N LEU A 6 0.51 36.90 16.58
CA LEU A 6 0.20 36.03 17.72
C LEU A 6 -1.00 35.09 17.44
N SER A 7 -2.01 35.56 16.70
CA SER A 7 -3.17 34.75 16.31
C SER A 7 -2.78 33.59 15.40
N GLN A 8 -1.91 33.84 14.42
CA GLN A 8 -1.35 32.80 13.54
C GLN A 8 -0.52 31.78 14.32
N ARG A 9 0.32 32.26 15.26
CA ARG A 9 1.12 31.37 16.12
C ARG A 9 0.23 30.49 17.01
N TRP A 10 -0.84 31.06 17.56
CA TRP A 10 -1.83 30.31 18.34
C TRP A 10 -2.58 29.27 17.50
N LYS A 11 -3.04 29.64 16.30
CA LYS A 11 -3.68 28.70 15.36
C LYS A 11 -2.74 27.54 15.05
N TRP A 12 -1.50 27.83 14.70
CA TRP A 12 -0.52 26.82 14.34
C TRP A 12 -0.15 25.90 15.50
N TRP A 13 0.01 26.45 16.71
CA TRP A 13 0.26 25.63 17.90
C TRP A 13 -0.89 24.69 18.22
N ARG A 14 -2.15 25.13 18.08
CA ARG A 14 -3.32 24.24 18.25
C ARG A 14 -3.33 23.13 17.19
N GLU A 15 -3.03 23.46 15.95
CA GLU A 15 -3.00 22.52 14.83
C GLU A 15 -1.94 21.43 15.01
N ARG A 16 -0.72 21.79 15.42
CA ARG A 16 0.37 20.84 15.73
C ARG A 16 0.12 19.91 16.91
N ARG A 17 -0.89 20.22 17.72
CA ARG A 17 -1.34 19.41 18.85
C ARG A 17 -2.56 18.55 18.52
N ARG A 18 -3.12 18.69 17.31
CA ARG A 18 -4.25 17.87 16.88
C ARG A 18 -3.82 16.42 16.84
N HIS A 19 -4.58 15.57 17.50
CA HIS A 19 -4.36 14.14 17.56
C HIS A 19 -5.31 13.43 16.58
N HIS A 20 -4.73 12.62 15.72
CA HIS A 20 -5.37 11.81 14.69
C HIS A 20 -5.07 10.35 15.03
N PRO A 21 -5.92 9.67 15.82
CA PRO A 21 -5.68 8.29 16.20
C PRO A 21 -5.82 7.37 14.98
N PRO A 22 -5.06 6.26 14.92
CA PRO A 22 -5.21 5.26 13.88
C PRO A 22 -6.59 4.62 13.93
N ASP A 23 -7.05 4.13 12.79
CA ASP A 23 -8.19 3.24 12.72
C ASP A 23 -7.76 1.83 13.15
N GLU A 24 -8.20 1.40 14.33
CA GLU A 24 -7.76 0.14 14.94
C GLU A 24 -8.09 -1.10 14.09
N ILE A 25 -9.19 -1.08 13.34
CA ILE A 25 -9.59 -2.21 12.48
C ILE A 25 -8.65 -2.30 11.29
N HIS A 26 -8.40 -1.19 10.60
CA HIS A 26 -7.46 -1.14 9.48
C HIS A 26 -6.04 -1.50 9.93
N ARG A 27 -5.62 -1.00 11.09
CA ARG A 27 -4.31 -1.29 11.68
C ARG A 27 -4.08 -2.78 11.92
N ALA A 28 -5.09 -3.51 12.40
CA ALA A 28 -4.98 -4.95 12.61
C ALA A 28 -4.78 -5.71 11.28
N GLY A 29 -5.47 -5.28 10.21
CA GLY A 29 -5.28 -5.80 8.86
C GLY A 29 -3.86 -5.56 8.34
N GLU A 30 -3.40 -4.31 8.39
CA GLU A 30 -2.05 -3.92 7.92
C GLU A 30 -0.93 -4.66 8.67
N LEU A 31 -1.04 -4.80 10.00
CA LEU A 31 -0.06 -5.57 10.77
C LEU A 31 -0.05 -7.06 10.38
N ALA A 32 -1.21 -7.61 10.03
CA ALA A 32 -1.31 -8.98 9.55
C ALA A 32 -0.75 -9.15 8.14
N GLU A 33 -0.88 -8.16 7.25
CA GLU A 33 -0.27 -8.12 5.91
C GLU A 33 1.26 -8.06 6.02
N GLN A 34 1.79 -7.09 6.78
CA GLN A 34 3.24 -6.94 7.02
C GLN A 34 3.84 -8.21 7.64
N ARG A 35 3.11 -8.82 8.59
CA ARG A 35 3.54 -10.08 9.20
C ARG A 35 3.58 -11.19 8.16
N LEU A 36 2.52 -11.38 7.36
CA LEU A 36 2.46 -12.40 6.32
C LEU A 36 3.62 -12.26 5.35
N ALA A 37 3.86 -11.06 4.83
CA ALA A 37 4.95 -10.83 3.89
C ALA A 37 6.33 -11.11 4.49
N LYS A 38 6.56 -10.74 5.75
CA LYS A 38 7.81 -11.05 6.46
C LYS A 38 8.05 -12.55 6.57
N ILE A 39 7.03 -13.32 6.94
CA ILE A 39 7.17 -14.78 7.06
C ILE A 39 7.27 -15.44 5.68
N SER A 40 6.55 -14.96 4.66
CA SER A 40 6.66 -15.44 3.28
C SER A 40 8.06 -15.23 2.71
N ARG A 41 8.70 -14.09 2.98
CA ARG A 41 10.12 -13.88 2.63
C ARG A 41 11.03 -14.91 3.28
N ALA A 42 10.84 -15.17 4.58
CA ALA A 42 11.68 -16.11 5.30
C ALA A 42 11.52 -17.54 4.76
N ALA A 43 10.29 -17.96 4.52
CA ALA A 43 9.92 -19.26 3.99
C ALA A 43 10.41 -19.48 2.55
N GLY A 44 10.11 -18.53 1.66
CA GLY A 44 10.34 -18.69 0.23
C GLY A 44 11.79 -18.43 -0.23
N LYS A 45 12.60 -17.72 0.56
CA LYS A 45 13.96 -17.30 0.16
C LYS A 45 14.86 -18.47 -0.26
N LYS A 46 14.79 -19.60 0.45
CA LYS A 46 15.65 -20.76 0.15
C LYS A 46 15.30 -21.41 -1.20
N ASN A 47 14.03 -21.33 -1.60
CA ASN A 47 13.52 -21.94 -2.83
C ASN A 47 13.57 -20.97 -4.02
N GLY A 48 14.06 -19.74 -3.85
CA GLY A 48 14.15 -18.76 -4.94
C GLY A 48 12.87 -17.97 -5.19
N TRP A 49 11.97 -17.89 -4.20
CA TRP A 49 10.83 -16.99 -4.26
C TRP A 49 11.23 -15.55 -3.93
N HIS A 50 10.71 -14.61 -4.72
CA HIS A 50 10.83 -13.16 -4.56
C HIS A 50 9.46 -12.57 -4.20
N ILE A 51 9.40 -11.82 -3.09
CA ILE A 51 8.15 -11.36 -2.49
C ILE A 51 8.03 -9.84 -2.63
N PHE A 52 6.90 -9.38 -3.15
CA PHE A 52 6.55 -7.98 -3.35
C PHE A 52 5.26 -7.65 -2.57
N GLU A 53 5.34 -6.69 -1.67
CA GLU A 53 4.20 -6.23 -0.84
C GLU A 53 3.50 -5.04 -1.51
N SER A 54 2.18 -4.95 -1.32
CA SER A 54 1.39 -3.77 -1.68
C SER A 54 1.63 -3.29 -3.12
N VAL A 55 1.73 -4.23 -4.05
CA VAL A 55 2.07 -3.95 -5.45
C VAL A 55 0.98 -3.11 -6.06
N ARG A 56 1.35 -1.92 -6.51
CA ARG A 56 0.43 -0.94 -7.08
C ARG A 56 0.45 -0.98 -8.59
N ILE A 57 -0.65 -1.41 -9.19
CA ILE A 57 -0.83 -1.53 -10.64
C ILE A 57 -1.82 -0.48 -11.17
N PRO A 58 -1.64 0.04 -12.39
CA PRO A 58 -2.65 0.89 -13.03
C PRO A 58 -3.94 0.11 -13.33
N ASP A 59 -5.10 0.77 -13.23
CA ASP A 59 -6.42 0.24 -13.61
C ASP A 59 -7.16 1.27 -14.43
N VAL A 60 -6.90 1.27 -15.74
CA VAL A 60 -7.47 2.23 -16.68
C VAL A 60 -8.98 2.03 -16.84
N GLU A 61 -9.47 0.78 -16.81
CA GLU A 61 -10.89 0.47 -16.95
C GLU A 61 -11.77 1.13 -15.88
N GLN A 62 -11.28 1.19 -14.64
CA GLN A 62 -12.03 1.76 -13.51
C GLN A 62 -11.51 3.14 -13.09
N GLY A 63 -10.51 3.67 -13.80
CA GLY A 63 -9.89 4.96 -13.51
C GLY A 63 -9.12 4.94 -12.19
N GLY A 64 -7.80 4.75 -12.28
CA GLY A 64 -6.90 4.92 -11.14
C GLY A 64 -5.85 3.81 -11.04
N LYS A 65 -5.46 3.48 -9.82
CA LYS A 65 -4.53 2.40 -9.51
C LYS A 65 -5.14 1.46 -8.47
N ARG A 66 -4.67 0.22 -8.43
CA ARG A 66 -5.06 -0.80 -7.45
C ARG A 66 -3.87 -1.38 -6.75
N GLU A 67 -4.12 -1.86 -5.55
CA GLU A 67 -3.18 -2.62 -4.76
C GLU A 67 -3.47 -4.11 -4.86
N ILE A 68 -2.39 -4.88 -4.96
CA ILE A 68 -2.36 -6.31 -4.69
C ILE A 68 -1.54 -6.48 -3.41
N ASP A 69 -2.13 -7.07 -2.38
CA ASP A 69 -1.53 -7.17 -1.04
C ASP A 69 -0.14 -7.83 -1.10
N LEU A 70 -0.02 -8.93 -1.86
CA LEU A 70 1.22 -9.67 -2.00
C LEU A 70 1.31 -10.32 -3.39
N VAL A 71 2.42 -10.09 -4.08
CA VAL A 71 2.78 -10.80 -5.31
C VAL A 71 4.09 -11.54 -5.06
N ILE A 72 4.13 -12.83 -5.39
CA ILE A 72 5.32 -13.66 -5.22
C ILE A 72 5.69 -14.26 -6.57
N VAL A 73 6.96 -14.15 -6.96
CA VAL A 73 7.46 -14.72 -8.21
C VAL A 73 8.67 -15.60 -7.96
N GLY A 74 8.79 -16.64 -8.75
CA GLY A 74 9.92 -17.54 -8.78
C GLY A 74 9.74 -18.44 -10.00
N GLY A 75 10.82 -18.92 -10.60
CA GLY A 75 10.64 -19.66 -11.85
C GLY A 75 9.99 -18.80 -12.93
N ASN A 76 9.08 -19.43 -13.69
CA ASN A 76 8.06 -18.73 -14.49
C ASN A 76 6.68 -18.69 -13.81
N THR A 77 6.62 -18.79 -12.48
CA THR A 77 5.38 -18.77 -11.69
C THR A 77 5.18 -17.40 -11.04
N MET A 78 3.93 -16.93 -11.02
CA MET A 78 3.47 -15.80 -10.24
C MET A 78 2.29 -16.20 -9.33
N LEU A 79 2.50 -16.07 -8.02
CA LEU A 79 1.44 -16.17 -7.03
C LEU A 79 0.87 -14.76 -6.77
N VAL A 80 -0.42 -14.58 -7.02
CA VAL A 80 -1.14 -13.34 -6.76
C VAL A 80 -2.02 -13.59 -5.55
N VAL A 81 -1.64 -13.00 -4.42
CA VAL A 81 -2.18 -13.37 -3.10
C VAL A 81 -3.01 -12.22 -2.56
N GLU A 82 -4.26 -12.51 -2.22
CA GLU A 82 -5.11 -11.62 -1.44
C GLU A 82 -5.15 -12.14 0.01
N GLN A 83 -4.82 -11.27 0.95
CA GLN A 83 -4.75 -11.59 2.36
C GLN A 83 -6.07 -11.22 3.04
N LYS A 84 -6.55 -12.08 3.95
CA LYS A 84 -7.74 -11.80 4.77
C LYS A 84 -7.50 -12.17 6.23
N HIS A 85 -7.60 -11.18 7.11
CA HIS A 85 -7.45 -11.36 8.56
C HIS A 85 -8.80 -11.33 9.29
N TRP A 86 -9.76 -12.15 8.84
CA TRP A 86 -11.12 -12.15 9.41
C TRP A 86 -11.21 -12.94 10.71
N SER A 87 -12.08 -12.50 11.62
CA SER A 87 -12.47 -13.30 12.80
C SER A 87 -13.88 -13.86 12.64
N GLY A 88 -14.20 -14.89 13.43
CA GLY A 88 -15.53 -15.52 13.43
C GLY A 88 -15.59 -16.66 12.42
N SER A 89 -16.62 -16.68 11.59
CA SER A 89 -16.77 -17.65 10.50
C SER A 89 -17.12 -16.93 9.20
N PHE A 90 -17.08 -17.66 8.08
CA PHE A 90 -17.65 -17.17 6.83
C PHE A 90 -18.38 -18.27 6.08
N GLU A 91 -19.30 -17.88 5.21
CA GLU A 91 -19.92 -18.73 4.20
C GLU A 91 -19.65 -18.17 2.81
N ILE A 92 -19.77 -19.05 1.80
CA ILE A 92 -19.71 -18.67 0.39
C ILE A 92 -21.09 -18.99 -0.20
N ASN A 93 -21.78 -17.97 -0.71
CA ASN A 93 -23.10 -18.16 -1.30
C ASN A 93 -23.03 -18.69 -2.75
N ALA A 94 -24.18 -18.91 -3.38
CA ALA A 94 -24.27 -19.40 -4.76
C ALA A 94 -23.67 -18.44 -5.80
N ASP A 95 -23.53 -17.15 -5.46
CA ASP A 95 -22.94 -16.11 -6.29
C ASP A 95 -21.43 -15.95 -6.03
N GLU A 96 -20.81 -16.90 -5.32
CA GLU A 96 -19.41 -16.88 -4.87
C GLU A 96 -19.05 -15.67 -3.98
N GLU A 97 -20.04 -15.08 -3.32
CA GLU A 97 -19.79 -14.00 -2.37
C GLU A 97 -19.41 -14.54 -1.00
N PHE A 98 -18.41 -13.89 -0.39
CA PHE A 98 -17.95 -14.24 0.94
C PHE A 98 -18.72 -13.44 1.99
N ILE A 99 -19.48 -14.13 2.83
CA ILE A 99 -20.28 -13.53 3.89
C ILE A 99 -19.62 -13.87 5.24
N GLN A 100 -19.04 -12.86 5.90
CA GLN A 100 -18.38 -13.02 7.19
C GLN A 100 -19.38 -12.85 8.33
N HIS A 101 -19.45 -13.82 9.24
CA HIS A 101 -20.16 -13.73 10.51
C HIS A 101 -19.18 -13.38 11.63
N ARG A 102 -19.25 -12.15 12.14
CA ARG A 102 -18.35 -11.66 13.18
C ARG A 102 -18.79 -12.12 14.56
N LYS A 103 -17.84 -12.25 15.49
CA LYS A 103 -18.11 -12.66 16.89
C LYS A 103 -19.04 -11.71 17.67
N ASN A 104 -19.23 -10.48 17.19
CA ASN A 104 -20.15 -9.50 17.77
C ASN A 104 -21.59 -9.63 17.24
N GLY A 105 -21.90 -10.65 16.43
CA GLY A 105 -23.22 -10.89 15.86
C GLY A 105 -23.52 -10.10 14.57
N THR A 106 -22.59 -9.28 14.08
CA THR A 106 -22.76 -8.57 12.80
C THR A 106 -22.25 -9.37 11.62
N THR A 107 -22.85 -9.15 10.46
CA THR A 107 -22.45 -9.79 9.20
C THR A 107 -21.84 -8.76 8.26
N HIS A 108 -20.84 -9.17 7.48
CA HIS A 108 -20.24 -8.34 6.44
C HIS A 108 -20.10 -9.12 5.13
N ASN A 109 -20.69 -8.63 4.05
CA ASN A 109 -20.57 -9.22 2.73
C ASN A 109 -19.34 -8.62 2.01
N HIS A 110 -18.33 -9.45 1.78
CA HIS A 110 -17.10 -9.13 1.08
C HIS A 110 -17.20 -9.34 -0.44
N SER A 111 -18.42 -9.52 -0.98
CA SER A 111 -18.76 -9.74 -2.40
C SER A 111 -17.86 -10.81 -3.05
N THR A 112 -17.61 -10.73 -4.35
CA THR A 112 -16.78 -11.67 -5.10
C THR A 112 -15.27 -11.40 -4.95
N VAL A 113 -14.72 -11.68 -3.76
CA VAL A 113 -13.27 -11.52 -3.46
C VAL A 113 -12.42 -12.24 -4.50
N ASN A 114 -12.76 -13.50 -4.82
CA ASN A 114 -12.02 -14.33 -5.76
C ASN A 114 -11.97 -13.71 -7.17
N GLN A 115 -13.11 -13.27 -7.70
CA GLN A 115 -13.19 -12.65 -9.02
C GLN A 115 -12.39 -11.35 -9.10
N ARG A 116 -12.36 -10.56 -8.01
CA ARG A 116 -11.56 -9.33 -7.96
C ARG A 116 -10.07 -9.59 -8.04
N ILE A 117 -9.54 -10.55 -7.26
CA ILE A 117 -8.11 -10.87 -7.30
C ILE A 117 -7.72 -11.56 -8.62
N ALA A 118 -8.59 -12.41 -9.18
CA ALA A 118 -8.39 -13.01 -10.51
C ALA A 118 -8.41 -11.99 -11.65
N ARG A 119 -9.12 -10.86 -11.49
CA ARG A 119 -9.00 -9.74 -12.44
C ARG A 119 -7.66 -9.04 -12.29
N LYS A 120 -7.23 -8.72 -11.06
CA LYS A 120 -5.92 -8.09 -10.81
C LYS A 120 -4.77 -8.94 -11.37
N SER A 121 -4.85 -10.26 -11.23
CA SER A 121 -3.81 -11.18 -11.74
C SER A 121 -3.72 -11.18 -13.27
N ARG A 122 -4.87 -11.20 -13.97
CA ARG A 122 -4.93 -11.08 -15.43
C ARG A 122 -4.37 -9.76 -15.93
N MET A 123 -4.69 -8.66 -15.26
CA MET A 123 -4.15 -7.33 -15.58
C MET A 123 -2.62 -7.32 -15.44
N LEU A 124 -2.09 -7.87 -14.35
CA LEU A 124 -0.66 -7.92 -14.08
C LEU A 124 0.10 -8.74 -15.15
N VAL A 125 -0.44 -9.89 -15.57
CA VAL A 125 0.16 -10.65 -16.70
C VAL A 125 0.04 -9.92 -18.02
N ALA A 126 -1.08 -9.27 -18.29
CA ALA A 126 -1.23 -8.52 -19.52
C ALA A 126 -0.20 -7.38 -19.60
N MET A 127 0.04 -6.67 -18.49
CA MET A 127 1.10 -5.65 -18.39
C MET A 127 2.50 -6.26 -18.56
N HIS A 128 2.76 -7.43 -17.97
CA HIS A 128 4.02 -8.14 -18.16
C HIS A 128 4.25 -8.48 -19.64
N ASN A 129 3.25 -9.10 -20.29
CA ASN A 129 3.29 -9.49 -21.70
C ASN A 129 3.44 -8.28 -22.63
N GLU A 130 2.76 -7.17 -22.33
CA GLU A 130 2.94 -5.88 -23.02
C GLU A 130 4.38 -5.38 -22.92
N ARG A 131 4.96 -5.41 -21.71
CA ARG A 131 6.34 -4.97 -21.47
C ARG A 131 7.37 -5.82 -22.21
N VAL A 132 7.20 -7.15 -22.22
CA VAL A 132 8.13 -8.06 -22.91
C VAL A 132 7.85 -8.20 -24.41
N GLY A 133 6.69 -7.74 -24.89
CA GLY A 133 6.28 -7.78 -26.30
C GLY A 133 5.85 -9.16 -26.81
N LYS A 134 5.55 -10.11 -25.90
CA LYS A 134 5.11 -11.47 -26.22
C LYS A 134 4.32 -12.07 -25.07
N ASP A 135 3.61 -13.17 -25.33
CA ASP A 135 3.12 -14.03 -24.26
C ASP A 135 4.30 -14.81 -23.65
N ASP A 136 4.65 -14.49 -22.41
CA ASP A 136 5.76 -15.14 -21.70
C ASP A 136 5.34 -16.44 -21.00
N GLY A 137 4.07 -16.84 -21.14
CA GLY A 137 3.55 -18.11 -20.64
C GLY A 137 3.65 -18.25 -19.12
N VAL A 138 3.54 -17.14 -18.39
CA VAL A 138 3.64 -17.10 -16.92
C VAL A 138 2.54 -17.97 -16.30
N ASP A 139 2.93 -18.89 -15.42
CA ASP A 139 1.97 -19.68 -14.62
C ASP A 139 1.44 -18.81 -13.47
N VAL A 140 0.18 -18.37 -13.59
CA VAL A 140 -0.45 -17.49 -12.60
C VAL A 140 -1.35 -18.29 -11.68
N ARG A 141 -1.09 -18.20 -10.38
CA ARG A 141 -1.91 -18.83 -9.36
C ARG A 141 -2.48 -17.79 -8.41
N VAL A 142 -3.80 -17.73 -8.35
CA VAL A 142 -4.53 -16.86 -7.42
C VAL A 142 -4.65 -17.58 -6.09
N VAL A 143 -4.20 -16.91 -5.02
CA VAL A 143 -4.22 -17.45 -3.65
C VAL A 143 -5.02 -16.56 -2.73
N LEU A 144 -5.96 -17.15 -1.99
CA LEU A 144 -6.64 -16.50 -0.87
C LEU A 144 -6.01 -17.00 0.42
N ALA A 145 -5.28 -16.12 1.11
CA ALA A 145 -4.56 -16.44 2.34
C ALA A 145 -5.30 -15.90 3.58
N PHE A 146 -5.88 -16.79 4.36
CA PHE A 146 -6.59 -16.44 5.60
C PHE A 146 -5.67 -16.58 6.81
N THR A 147 -5.34 -15.45 7.45
CA THR A 147 -4.24 -15.40 8.43
C THR A 147 -4.69 -15.46 9.89
N ASN A 148 -5.99 -15.36 10.15
CA ASN A 148 -6.51 -15.49 11.51
C ASN A 148 -6.75 -16.96 11.85
N ARG A 149 -6.03 -17.45 12.86
CA ARG A 149 -6.10 -18.86 13.32
C ARG A 149 -7.44 -19.27 13.92
N ASN A 150 -8.28 -18.31 14.29
CA ASN A 150 -9.60 -18.54 14.89
C ASN A 150 -10.74 -18.27 13.91
N LEU A 151 -10.47 -18.27 12.60
CA LEU A 151 -11.49 -18.19 11.58
C LEU A 151 -12.01 -19.60 11.29
N ASP A 152 -13.31 -19.79 11.38
CA ASP A 152 -13.98 -21.05 11.01
C ASP A 152 -14.36 -21.02 9.53
N TRP A 153 -13.95 -22.06 8.81
CA TRP A 153 -14.09 -22.14 7.36
C TRP A 153 -15.25 -23.06 6.98
N PRO A 154 -15.98 -22.74 5.91
CA PRO A 154 -17.00 -23.64 5.41
C PRO A 154 -16.34 -24.80 4.64
N SER A 155 -16.96 -25.98 4.66
CA SER A 155 -16.38 -27.18 4.03
C SER A 155 -16.25 -27.09 2.51
N ASN A 156 -17.08 -26.27 1.86
CA ASN A 156 -17.10 -26.05 0.42
C ASN A 156 -16.08 -25.00 -0.06
N VAL A 157 -15.25 -24.44 0.83
CA VAL A 157 -14.24 -23.44 0.47
C VAL A 157 -13.24 -23.94 -0.58
N MET A 158 -13.01 -25.25 -0.63
CA MET A 158 -12.08 -25.88 -1.57
C MET A 158 -12.67 -26.03 -2.99
N ASP A 159 -13.95 -25.76 -3.17
CA ASP A 159 -14.62 -25.85 -4.48
C ASP A 159 -14.38 -24.59 -5.34
N LEU A 160 -13.73 -23.57 -4.79
CA LEU A 160 -13.37 -22.35 -5.50
C LEU A 160 -12.25 -22.61 -6.52
N GLY A 161 -12.28 -21.90 -7.66
CA GLY A 161 -11.20 -21.95 -8.65
C GLY A 161 -9.86 -21.35 -8.20
N SER A 162 -9.80 -20.75 -7.00
CA SER A 162 -8.57 -20.20 -6.39
C SER A 162 -7.98 -21.16 -5.37
N ILE A 163 -6.66 -21.07 -5.16
CA ILE A 163 -5.99 -21.76 -4.06
C ILE A 163 -6.40 -21.07 -2.75
N VAL A 164 -7.08 -21.76 -1.85
CA VAL A 164 -7.41 -21.24 -0.53
C VAL A 164 -6.54 -21.89 0.54
N LYS A 165 -5.82 -21.08 1.33
CA LYS A 165 -4.88 -21.55 2.35
C LYS A 165 -4.95 -20.72 3.62
N ASP A 166 -4.83 -21.40 4.75
CA ASP A 166 -4.58 -20.73 6.00
C ASP A 166 -3.12 -20.27 6.01
N GLU A 167 -2.71 -19.50 7.01
CA GLU A 167 -1.32 -19.04 7.10
C GLU A 167 -0.33 -20.20 7.03
N ALA A 168 -0.56 -21.29 7.78
CA ALA A 168 0.38 -22.41 7.81
C ALA A 168 0.46 -23.12 6.45
N GLY A 169 -0.66 -23.40 5.81
CA GLY A 169 -0.71 -24.02 4.50
C GLY A 169 -0.15 -23.15 3.39
N PHE A 170 -0.27 -21.82 3.49
CA PHE A 170 0.34 -20.89 2.54
C PHE A 170 1.85 -20.84 2.70
N ILE A 171 2.35 -20.87 3.94
CA ILE A 171 3.79 -20.93 4.20
C ILE A 171 4.37 -22.26 3.73
N GLY A 172 3.68 -23.39 3.99
CA GLY A 172 4.08 -24.70 3.47
C GLY A 172 4.20 -24.71 1.94
N LEU A 173 3.29 -24.04 1.22
CA LEU A 173 3.39 -23.89 -0.24
C LEU A 173 4.74 -23.25 -0.65
N LEU A 174 5.19 -22.21 0.05
CA LEU A 174 6.45 -21.53 -0.25
C LEU A 174 7.68 -22.35 0.15
N GLU A 175 7.58 -23.14 1.23
CA GLU A 175 8.66 -23.99 1.76
C GLU A 175 8.86 -25.28 0.98
N ASP A 176 7.77 -25.86 0.47
CA ASP A 176 7.77 -27.16 -0.19
C ASP A 176 7.98 -27.05 -1.71
N GLU A 177 7.52 -25.97 -2.33
CA GLU A 177 7.62 -25.80 -3.78
C GLU A 177 8.94 -25.14 -4.21
N ASN A 178 9.60 -25.77 -5.16
CA ASN A 178 10.69 -25.17 -5.94
C ASN A 178 10.10 -24.63 -7.27
N PRO A 179 10.03 -23.31 -7.45
CA PRO A 179 9.46 -22.72 -8.65
C PRO A 179 10.34 -22.86 -9.90
N GLY A 180 11.62 -23.23 -9.75
CA GLY A 180 12.56 -23.38 -10.85
C GLY A 180 13.40 -22.12 -11.13
N GLU A 181 13.99 -22.05 -12.32
CA GLU A 181 14.88 -20.95 -12.72
C GLU A 181 14.12 -19.64 -12.91
N LEU A 182 14.56 -18.59 -12.22
CA LEU A 182 13.89 -17.30 -12.17
C LEU A 182 13.73 -16.69 -13.58
N ASN A 183 12.50 -16.35 -13.93
CA ASN A 183 12.21 -15.45 -15.03
C ASN A 183 12.60 -14.02 -14.63
N GLU A 184 13.78 -13.59 -15.06
CA GLU A 184 14.31 -12.24 -14.81
C GLU A 184 13.41 -11.14 -15.39
N ALA A 185 12.73 -11.39 -16.52
CA ALA A 185 11.80 -10.44 -17.10
C ALA A 185 10.56 -10.27 -16.21
N LEU A 186 10.04 -11.36 -15.63
CA LEU A 186 8.94 -11.27 -14.68
C LEU A 186 9.37 -10.52 -13.42
N LEU A 187 10.57 -10.81 -12.90
CA LEU A 187 11.13 -10.09 -11.75
C LEU A 187 11.26 -8.58 -12.02
N GLU A 188 11.84 -8.20 -13.16
CA GLU A 188 12.01 -6.79 -13.56
C GLU A 188 10.66 -6.07 -13.68
N THR A 189 9.63 -6.76 -14.18
CA THR A 189 8.27 -6.21 -14.26
C THR A 189 7.77 -5.85 -12.87
N LEU A 190 7.90 -6.73 -11.89
CA LEU A 190 7.42 -6.45 -10.53
C LEU A 190 8.24 -5.38 -9.81
N GLN A 191 9.55 -5.34 -10.04
CA GLN A 191 10.41 -4.28 -9.50
C GLN A 191 10.08 -2.89 -10.04
N GLY A 192 9.48 -2.81 -11.24
CA GLY A 192 9.03 -1.55 -11.83
C GLY A 192 7.74 -0.99 -11.22
N PHE A 193 6.99 -1.76 -10.43
CA PHE A 193 5.83 -1.26 -9.70
C PHE A 193 6.21 -0.65 -8.35
N GLY A 194 5.49 0.42 -7.99
CA GLY A 194 5.59 1.03 -6.67
C GLY A 194 4.52 0.50 -5.71
N THR A 195 4.39 1.17 -4.58
CA THR A 195 3.33 1.02 -3.57
C THR A 195 2.55 2.33 -3.45
N TRP A 196 1.63 2.44 -2.48
CA TRP A 196 1.05 3.74 -2.13
C TRP A 196 2.06 4.67 -1.47
N ASP A 197 1.84 5.97 -1.62
CA ASP A 197 2.46 6.96 -0.75
C ASP A 197 1.75 6.95 0.60
N GLU A 198 2.53 7.11 1.66
CA GLU A 198 2.08 7.08 3.03
C GLU A 198 2.40 8.40 3.73
N VAL A 199 1.38 8.99 4.36
CA VAL A 199 1.49 10.20 5.17
C VAL A 199 0.94 9.92 6.55
N GLU A 200 1.82 9.85 7.54
CA GLU A 200 1.41 9.64 8.93
C GLU A 200 1.08 10.98 9.58
N LEU A 201 -0.10 11.09 10.18
CA LEU A 201 -0.51 12.26 10.93
C LEU A 201 -0.13 12.14 12.42
N ASN A 202 -0.04 13.27 13.11
CA ASN A 202 0.15 13.37 14.54
C ASN A 202 -0.85 12.48 15.28
N GLY A 203 -0.37 11.42 15.92
CA GLY A 203 -1.23 10.46 16.62
C GLY A 203 -1.31 9.09 15.97
N GLY A 204 -0.74 8.91 14.78
CA GLY A 204 -0.53 7.61 14.14
C GLY A 204 -1.54 7.24 13.06
N LEU A 205 -2.47 8.12 12.70
CA LEU A 205 -3.34 7.89 11.54
C LEU A 205 -2.51 7.90 10.25
N MET A 206 -2.58 6.80 9.50
CA MET A 206 -1.90 6.68 8.20
C MET A 206 -2.86 7.05 7.06
N CYS A 207 -2.48 8.04 6.27
CA CYS A 207 -3.14 8.35 5.00
C CYS A 207 -2.37 7.64 3.88
N LYS A 208 -3.03 6.73 3.15
CA LYS A 208 -2.48 6.03 1.97
C LYS A 208 -3.09 6.56 0.70
N GLY A 209 -2.29 6.75 -0.36
CA GLY A 209 -2.78 7.30 -1.63
C GLY A 209 -1.68 7.88 -2.51
N ASP A 210 -2.04 8.91 -3.29
CA ASP A 210 -1.12 9.64 -4.16
C ASP A 210 -0.83 11.02 -3.61
N VAL A 211 0.43 11.31 -3.29
CA VAL A 211 0.84 12.70 -3.02
C VAL A 211 1.06 13.41 -4.34
N LEU A 212 0.19 14.38 -4.62
CA LEU A 212 0.15 15.12 -5.88
C LEU A 212 1.09 16.33 -5.85
N ASP A 213 1.24 16.96 -4.69
CA ASP A 213 2.04 18.16 -4.50
C ASP A 213 2.46 18.26 -3.02
N LEU A 214 3.74 18.54 -2.76
CA LEU A 214 4.23 18.77 -1.40
C LEU A 214 3.92 20.19 -0.91
N GLY A 215 3.68 21.15 -1.80
CA GLY A 215 3.33 22.53 -1.47
C GLY A 215 4.47 23.31 -0.80
N LEU A 216 5.70 22.79 -0.85
CA LEU A 216 6.89 23.37 -0.22
C LEU A 216 7.72 24.24 -1.18
N GLY A 217 7.36 24.26 -2.47
CA GLY A 217 7.90 25.14 -3.51
C GLY A 217 8.78 24.41 -4.52
N ASP A 218 9.03 25.09 -5.65
CA ASP A 218 9.53 24.51 -6.90
C ASP A 218 10.79 23.63 -6.77
N VAL A 219 11.69 23.96 -5.84
CA VAL A 219 12.92 23.19 -5.60
C VAL A 219 12.61 21.77 -5.11
N ILE A 220 11.63 21.64 -4.21
CA ILE A 220 11.22 20.35 -3.65
C ILE A 220 10.36 19.59 -4.65
N ASP A 221 9.55 20.31 -5.43
CA ASP A 221 8.73 19.69 -6.48
C ASP A 221 9.63 19.07 -7.57
N THR A 222 10.71 19.77 -7.95
CA THR A 222 11.74 19.22 -8.85
C THR A 222 12.43 17.97 -8.27
N TRP A 223 12.66 17.93 -6.95
CA TRP A 223 13.19 16.74 -6.29
C TRP A 223 12.20 15.57 -6.35
N GLN A 224 10.92 15.85 -6.15
CA GLN A 224 9.86 14.84 -6.21
C GLN A 224 9.72 14.25 -7.60
N GLU A 225 9.76 15.07 -8.66
CA GLU A 225 9.63 14.63 -10.05
C GLU A 225 10.83 13.79 -10.53
N GLY A 226 12.04 14.15 -10.12
CA GLY A 226 13.27 13.51 -10.58
C GLY A 226 13.74 12.28 -9.79
N ARG A 227 13.00 11.86 -8.75
CA ARG A 227 13.45 10.80 -7.84
C ARG A 227 13.37 9.41 -8.49
N ARG A 228 14.26 8.52 -8.07
CA ARG A 228 14.26 7.09 -8.46
C ARG A 228 14.21 6.14 -7.27
N THR A 229 14.12 6.72 -6.07
CA THR A 229 14.05 6.02 -4.80
C THR A 229 12.91 6.63 -3.98
N PRO A 230 12.51 6.00 -2.87
CA PRO A 230 11.51 6.57 -1.98
C PRO A 230 11.93 7.95 -1.48
N LEU A 231 10.93 8.81 -1.21
CA LEU A 231 11.13 10.07 -0.50
C LEU A 231 10.61 9.90 0.93
N LEU A 232 11.53 9.89 1.88
CA LEU A 232 11.23 9.74 3.30
C LEU A 232 11.24 11.11 3.97
N GLY A 233 10.26 11.35 4.82
CA GLY A 233 10.14 12.59 5.58
C GLY A 233 9.88 12.32 7.06
N SER A 234 10.55 13.07 7.94
CA SER A 234 10.19 13.15 9.35
C SER A 234 10.06 14.59 9.79
N ILE A 235 9.06 14.85 10.64
CA ILE A 235 8.75 16.19 11.10
C ILE A 235 8.84 16.26 12.61
N ASP A 236 9.65 17.19 13.12
CA ASP A 236 9.61 17.57 14.52
C ASP A 236 8.66 18.75 14.73
N HIS A 237 7.65 18.52 15.57
CA HIS A 237 6.68 19.53 15.99
C HIS A 237 6.85 19.83 17.48
N PRO A 238 7.61 20.87 17.87
CA PRO A 238 7.73 21.25 19.28
C PRO A 238 6.38 21.63 19.90
N ARG A 239 5.82 20.81 20.80
CA ARG A 239 4.43 21.02 21.30
C ARG A 239 4.31 21.89 22.56
N GLY A 240 5.43 22.23 23.20
CA GLY A 240 5.45 23.01 24.44
C GLY A 240 4.85 24.41 24.29
N PHE A 241 4.27 24.96 25.36
CA PHE A 241 3.63 26.28 25.34
C PHE A 241 4.61 27.41 24.93
N LEU A 242 5.88 27.31 25.35
CA LEU A 242 6.93 28.28 25.00
C LEU A 242 7.19 28.37 23.48
N THR A 243 6.78 27.37 22.71
CA THR A 243 6.94 27.34 21.25
C THR A 243 6.01 28.31 20.52
N LEU A 244 5.04 28.92 21.21
CA LEU A 244 4.26 30.05 20.69
C LEU A 244 5.14 31.27 20.39
N PHE A 245 6.34 31.35 20.97
CA PHE A 245 7.25 32.48 20.78
C PHE A 245 8.34 32.20 19.74
N THR A 246 8.51 30.95 19.31
CA THR A 246 9.47 30.55 18.27
C THR A 246 8.79 30.45 16.90
N ALA A 247 9.39 31.04 15.87
CA ALA A 247 8.84 31.02 14.51
C ALA A 247 9.93 30.90 13.44
N PRO A 248 9.82 29.94 12.51
CA PRO A 248 8.95 28.76 12.52
C PRO A 248 9.46 27.66 13.50
N PRO A 249 8.58 27.00 14.30
CA PRO A 249 9.01 26.04 15.31
C PRO A 249 9.20 24.63 14.77
N SER A 250 8.56 24.25 13.65
CA SER A 250 8.61 22.89 13.13
C SER A 250 9.72 22.70 12.11
N GLN A 251 10.38 21.55 12.18
CA GLN A 251 11.49 21.18 11.31
C GLN A 251 11.11 19.94 10.52
N LEU A 252 11.39 19.99 9.22
CA LEU A 252 11.20 18.89 8.28
C LEU A 252 12.57 18.37 7.88
N ASN A 253 12.74 17.06 7.95
CA ASN A 253 13.87 16.35 7.40
C ASN A 253 13.37 15.49 6.23
N LEU A 254 13.91 15.71 5.04
CA LEU A 254 13.61 14.92 3.84
C LEU A 254 14.86 14.16 3.40
N ASN A 255 14.67 12.89 3.04
CA ASN A 255 15.71 12.02 2.51
C ASN A 255 15.21 11.32 1.25
N THR A 256 16.05 11.29 0.21
CA THR A 256 15.86 10.39 -0.93
C THR A 256 17.21 9.86 -1.42
N GLY A 257 17.47 8.56 -1.24
CA GLY A 257 18.77 7.95 -1.54
C GLY A 257 19.88 8.59 -0.70
N GLU A 258 20.87 9.20 -1.36
CA GLU A 258 21.98 9.91 -0.70
C GLU A 258 21.67 11.39 -0.42
N ARG A 259 20.54 11.91 -0.92
CA ARG A 259 20.18 13.33 -0.75
C ARG A 259 19.46 13.52 0.58
N HIS A 260 19.86 14.55 1.32
CA HIS A 260 19.26 14.98 2.57
C HIS A 260 18.95 16.48 2.54
N MET A 261 17.81 16.87 3.12
CA MET A 261 17.40 18.26 3.27
C MET A 261 16.79 18.46 4.64
N GLU A 262 17.23 19.53 5.32
CA GLU A 262 16.58 20.03 6.52
C GLU A 262 16.00 21.40 6.24
N ALA A 263 14.71 21.55 6.51
CA ALA A 263 13.99 22.79 6.25
C ALA A 263 13.09 23.14 7.42
N LYS A 264 12.90 24.44 7.62
CA LYS A 264 11.87 24.91 8.56
C LYS A 264 10.53 24.96 7.84
N LEU A 265 9.50 24.35 8.41
CA LEU A 265 8.18 24.33 7.81
C LEU A 265 7.51 25.71 7.91
N PRO A 266 7.02 26.30 6.80
CA PRO A 266 6.29 27.56 6.86
C PRO A 266 4.87 27.34 7.42
N PHE A 267 4.32 28.38 8.06
CA PHE A 267 2.93 28.36 8.49
C PHE A 267 1.96 28.33 7.30
N GLY A 268 0.90 27.55 7.43
CA GLY A 268 -0.20 27.51 6.47
C GLY A 268 0.10 26.73 5.18
N LYS A 269 1.24 26.05 5.12
CA LYS A 269 1.52 25.11 4.03
C LYS A 269 0.81 23.78 4.26
N SER A 270 0.36 23.20 3.16
CA SER A 270 -0.25 21.88 3.10
C SER A 270 0.35 21.10 1.94
N LEU A 271 0.38 19.78 2.07
CA LEU A 271 0.57 18.87 0.94
C LEU A 271 -0.81 18.49 0.38
N ARG A 272 -0.88 18.25 -0.93
CA ARG A 272 -2.09 17.82 -1.60
C ARG A 272 -2.01 16.33 -1.90
N MET A 273 -3.01 15.58 -1.46
CA MET A 273 -3.02 14.13 -1.56
C MET A 273 -4.37 13.60 -2.03
N HIS A 274 -4.38 12.63 -2.93
CA HIS A 274 -5.56 11.81 -3.21
C HIS A 274 -5.52 10.56 -2.34
N VAL A 275 -6.21 10.60 -1.20
CA VAL A 275 -6.30 9.47 -0.27
C VAL A 275 -7.24 8.38 -0.82
N VAL A 276 -6.86 7.12 -0.65
CA VAL A 276 -7.65 5.96 -1.07
C VAL A 276 -9.08 6.03 -0.51
N GLY A 277 -10.07 5.76 -1.36
CA GLY A 277 -11.49 5.81 -1.00
C GLY A 277 -12.10 7.21 -0.95
N ARG A 278 -11.32 8.28 -1.15
CA ARG A 278 -11.85 9.65 -1.28
C ARG A 278 -12.23 9.96 -2.72
N LYS A 279 -13.31 10.74 -2.89
CA LYS A 279 -13.82 11.17 -4.21
C LYS A 279 -12.96 12.24 -4.87
N SER A 280 -12.27 13.06 -4.07
CA SER A 280 -11.43 14.15 -4.54
C SER A 280 -10.18 14.24 -3.68
N PRO A 281 -9.07 14.80 -4.22
CA PRO A 281 -7.90 15.13 -3.42
C PRO A 281 -8.22 16.08 -2.27
N GLU A 282 -7.43 16.01 -1.21
CA GLU A 282 -7.53 16.86 -0.02
C GLU A 282 -6.17 17.50 0.33
N ASP A 283 -6.24 18.65 1.00
CA ASP A 283 -5.06 19.34 1.51
C ASP A 283 -4.79 18.94 2.95
N ILE A 284 -3.65 18.31 3.20
CA ILE A 284 -3.19 17.88 4.52
C ILE A 284 -2.20 18.94 5.05
N PRO A 285 -2.52 19.64 6.15
CA PRO A 285 -1.62 20.64 6.71
C PRO A 285 -0.30 20.02 7.18
N TRP A 286 0.84 20.62 6.80
CA TRP A 286 2.16 20.13 7.23
C TRP A 286 2.34 20.14 8.76
N SER A 287 1.60 20.98 9.46
CA SER A 287 1.53 20.98 10.93
C SER A 287 0.94 19.73 11.55
N THR A 288 0.22 18.92 10.77
CA THR A 288 -0.38 17.68 11.26
C THR A 288 0.40 16.45 10.85
N VAL A 289 1.43 16.57 10.00
CA VAL A 289 2.19 15.43 9.47
C VAL A 289 3.32 15.08 10.43
N ALA A 290 3.40 13.82 10.85
CA ALA A 290 4.49 13.28 11.66
C ALA A 290 5.59 12.67 10.80
N SER A 291 5.22 11.92 9.76
CA SER A 291 6.15 11.29 8.84
C SER A 291 5.56 11.15 7.43
N LEU A 292 6.44 10.92 6.46
CA LEU A 292 6.12 10.76 5.04
C LEU A 292 6.96 9.59 4.50
N ASN A 293 6.35 8.75 3.67
CA ASN A 293 7.03 7.73 2.89
C ASN A 293 6.38 7.70 1.50
N LEU A 294 6.95 8.45 0.55
CA LEU A 294 6.50 8.40 -0.84
C LEU A 294 7.19 7.22 -1.53
N SER A 295 6.38 6.31 -2.07
CA SER A 295 6.87 5.09 -2.71
C SER A 295 7.71 5.41 -3.93
N THR A 296 8.67 4.55 -4.30
CA THR A 296 9.44 4.70 -5.54
C THR A 296 8.50 4.95 -6.73
N PRO A 297 8.76 5.94 -7.61
CA PRO A 297 7.92 6.18 -8.76
C PRO A 297 7.86 4.92 -9.64
N SER A 298 6.67 4.55 -10.10
CA SER A 298 6.55 3.34 -10.91
C SER A 298 7.19 3.59 -12.28
N LEU A 299 8.06 2.67 -12.69
CA LEU A 299 8.61 2.62 -14.05
C LEU A 299 7.59 2.08 -15.07
N ASN A 300 6.48 1.53 -14.56
CA ASN A 300 5.44 0.86 -15.33
C ASN A 300 4.11 1.65 -15.38
N ASP A 301 4.09 2.94 -15.02
CA ASP A 301 2.87 3.77 -15.05
C ASP A 301 2.23 3.86 -16.46
N GLY A 302 2.99 3.55 -17.51
CA GLY A 302 2.52 3.46 -18.90
C GLY A 302 1.89 2.12 -19.30
N LEU A 303 2.11 1.05 -18.53
CA LEU A 303 1.61 -0.28 -18.87
C LEU A 303 0.11 -0.39 -18.60
N GLY A 304 -0.57 -1.21 -19.39
CA GLY A 304 -2.00 -1.46 -19.27
C GLY A 304 -2.88 -0.34 -19.82
N GLN A 305 -2.31 0.69 -20.45
CA GLN A 305 -3.07 1.76 -21.10
C GLN A 305 -3.80 1.29 -22.36
N THR A 306 -3.30 0.24 -23.01
CA THR A 306 -3.90 -0.37 -24.20
C THR A 306 -4.85 -1.51 -23.88
N LEU A 307 -5.03 -1.86 -22.60
CA LEU A 307 -5.99 -2.86 -22.16
C LEU A 307 -7.40 -2.25 -22.24
N GLU A 308 -7.92 -2.18 -23.46
CA GLU A 308 -9.32 -1.83 -23.72
C GLU A 308 -10.25 -2.87 -23.07
N LYS A 309 -11.44 -2.42 -22.68
CA LYS A 309 -12.52 -3.33 -22.27
C LYS A 309 -12.76 -4.33 -23.41
N PRO A 310 -12.90 -5.64 -23.13
CA PRO A 310 -13.43 -6.57 -24.11
C PRO A 310 -14.83 -6.16 -24.58
#